data_AF-A0A9P5RUH5-F1
#
_entry.id   AF-A0A9P5RUH5-F1
#
_cell.length_a   1.000
_cell.length_b   1.000
_cell.length_c   1.000
_cell.angle_alpha   90.00
_cell.angle_beta   90.00
_cell.angle_gamma   90.00
#
_symmetry.space_group_name_H-M   'P 1'
#
loop_
_entity.id
_entity.type
_entity.pdbx_description
1 polymer ?
#
loop_
_entity_poly.entity_id
_entity_poly.type
_entity_poly.pdbx_seq_one_letter_code
_entity_poly.pdbx_strand_id
1 'polypeptide(L)'
;MSFSKDLRGKDAKASSRPKRNNNKPYSSSSPSGSRTRVSSSTSTRTPYPPRRQPQTQAQRILIIGGSIHGLILAILFQRLRIDYLILERSCEFGVPLNGIVLGSFAVNLLEMLGLVDVVKSRSTEMHRMKIWRESGIIQAETDFSGAADRYSHNGIAIAGRVLLDILRDQIPGDKILTGKEVKGYVQDEFEVRASCQDGGVYWGTMLVGCDGMNSTIRKLLHQEQAARLSAEDRRPDRRTCSVMGVTRVLDDVTYLDPDTMQDIFRMDYINTQVILGQAEPFACWMVPMPVERRISWMITYHRPDEEPAVHPDELEPDSMDRPNVEQEFVNKVRDYYCPYGGGSLGQLLDHSDPEDINQVSSDRRSYDMWYSGRVVLGGDACHKLVPGGGQGALQAMLDACSLAPLIQHALITSGDTSGAEQLRHITIALESYYRERHEIARTAVEGSADLSRLMALHFAHEPASLTYLQDPNQPLMISPSGQPILFMAPPNIDLEFDFFPAWLQRYAEGMDQFAAEGHGAGGEEHSDDEEPFLH
;
A
#
# COMPACT_ATOMS: atom_id res chain seq x y z
N MET A 1 48.32 -26.60 41.46
CA MET A 1 49.26 -25.60 40.91
C MET A 1 48.47 -24.32 40.70
N SER A 2 48.28 -23.49 41.73
CA SER A 2 49.15 -22.34 42.08
C SER A 2 49.36 -21.38 40.91
N PHE A 3 48.71 -20.21 40.93
CA PHE A 3 49.33 -18.99 41.44
C PHE A 3 48.28 -17.88 41.65
N SER A 4 48.28 -17.35 42.86
CA SER A 4 47.67 -16.10 43.28
C SER A 4 48.62 -14.92 43.04
N LYS A 5 48.08 -13.70 43.05
CA LYS A 5 48.55 -12.50 43.80
C LYS A 5 47.77 -11.27 43.31
N ASP A 6 46.90 -10.68 44.13
CA ASP A 6 47.16 -9.60 45.12
C ASP A 6 46.86 -8.23 44.48
N LEU A 7 46.29 -7.19 45.10
CA LEU A 7 45.82 -6.89 46.46
C LEU A 7 45.24 -5.45 46.48
N ARG A 8 44.42 -5.15 47.51
CA ARG A 8 43.95 -3.84 48.05
C ARG A 8 42.68 -3.27 47.39
N GLY A 9 41.52 -3.12 48.05
CA GLY A 9 41.21 -2.73 49.44
C GLY A 9 41.04 -1.20 49.54
N LYS A 10 40.11 -0.56 50.25
CA LYS A 10 39.05 -0.95 51.20
C LYS A 10 38.21 0.31 51.51
N ASP A 11 36.92 0.09 51.79
CA ASP A 11 36.11 0.66 52.89
C ASP A 11 35.70 2.17 52.96
N ALA A 12 34.36 2.37 52.87
CA ALA A 12 33.45 2.69 53.99
C ALA A 12 32.91 4.14 54.24
N LYS A 13 31.57 4.22 54.07
CA LYS A 13 30.51 4.60 55.05
C LYS A 13 30.27 6.06 55.50
N ALA A 14 29.03 6.47 55.25
CA ALA A 14 27.98 6.86 56.21
C ALA A 14 27.61 8.35 56.47
N SER A 15 26.34 8.63 56.15
CA SER A 15 25.27 9.29 56.93
C SER A 15 25.35 10.79 57.27
N SER A 16 24.29 11.55 56.94
CA SER A 16 23.22 11.94 57.91
C SER A 16 22.25 12.99 57.35
N ARG A 17 20.96 12.80 57.69
CA ARG A 17 19.77 13.70 57.57
C ARG A 17 19.89 14.88 58.58
N PRO A 18 19.06 15.97 58.58
CA PRO A 18 17.59 15.90 58.52
C PRO A 18 16.79 17.10 57.95
N LYS A 19 15.46 16.88 57.90
CA LYS A 19 14.34 17.80 57.58
C LYS A 19 14.24 19.01 58.53
N ARG A 20 13.65 20.11 58.06
CA ARG A 20 12.80 20.96 58.93
C ARG A 20 11.70 21.71 58.18
N ASN A 21 10.58 21.80 58.89
CA ASN A 21 9.25 22.32 58.57
C ASN A 21 9.11 23.74 59.20
N ASN A 22 8.23 24.61 58.68
CA ASN A 22 7.24 25.42 59.44
C ASN A 22 6.83 26.78 58.81
N ASN A 23 5.52 26.90 58.61
CA ASN A 23 4.56 27.94 59.07
C ASN A 23 4.84 29.46 58.97
N LYS A 24 3.77 30.14 58.46
CA LYS A 24 3.42 31.58 58.51
C LYS A 24 3.46 32.18 59.94
N PRO A 25 3.44 33.53 60.06
CA PRO A 25 2.16 34.19 60.41
C PRO A 25 1.92 35.57 59.76
N TYR A 26 0.66 36.01 59.82
CA TYR A 26 0.12 37.34 59.51
C TYR A 26 0.46 38.36 60.62
N SER A 27 0.68 39.64 60.27
CA SER A 27 0.24 40.79 61.08
C SER A 27 0.18 42.10 60.26
N SER A 28 -0.73 42.96 60.72
CA SER A 28 -1.28 44.20 60.16
C SER A 28 -0.50 45.48 60.51
N SER A 29 -0.52 46.50 59.64
CA SER A 29 -0.79 47.91 60.03
C SER A 29 -0.71 48.87 58.82
N SER A 30 -1.73 49.72 58.71
CA SER A 30 -1.84 50.85 57.77
C SER A 30 -1.01 52.06 58.22
N PRO A 31 -0.81 53.07 57.34
CA PRO A 31 -1.56 54.32 57.58
C PRO A 31 -2.08 55.05 56.32
N SER A 32 -3.21 55.74 56.53
CA SER A 32 -3.72 57.00 55.94
C SER A 32 -3.05 57.58 54.68
N GLY A 33 -3.75 58.13 53.67
CA GLY A 33 -5.16 58.49 53.57
C GLY A 33 -5.43 59.35 52.32
N SER A 34 -6.65 59.87 52.29
CA SER A 34 -7.27 60.80 51.31
C SER A 34 -7.91 60.17 50.07
N ARG A 35 -9.24 60.32 50.05
CA ARG A 35 -10.20 59.93 49.02
C ARG A 35 -10.10 60.86 47.82
N THR A 36 -10.12 60.29 46.62
CA THR A 36 -10.77 60.92 45.47
C THR A 36 -11.53 59.86 44.69
N ARG A 37 -12.81 60.12 44.46
CA ARG A 37 -13.81 59.21 43.92
C ARG A 37 -13.76 59.34 42.40
N VAL A 38 -13.32 58.30 41.69
CA VAL A 38 -13.48 58.22 40.22
C VAL A 38 -14.02 56.84 39.85
N SER A 39 -14.95 56.87 38.92
CA SER A 39 -15.86 55.85 38.41
C SER A 39 -15.21 54.52 38.02
N SER A 40 -16.00 53.46 38.20
CA SER A 40 -15.79 52.08 37.76
C SER A 40 -15.25 51.95 36.33
N SER A 41 -14.01 51.50 36.19
CA SER A 41 -13.46 50.98 34.93
C SER A 41 -13.76 49.48 34.85
N THR A 42 -14.69 49.14 33.97
CA THR A 42 -15.01 47.79 33.52
C THR A 42 -13.74 47.12 32.97
N SER A 43 -13.42 45.94 33.51
CA SER A 43 -12.40 45.05 32.95
C SER A 43 -12.76 44.71 31.50
N THR A 44 -11.92 45.13 30.56
CA THR A 44 -11.98 44.73 29.16
C THR A 44 -11.61 43.25 29.07
N ARG A 45 -12.62 42.37 29.15
CA ARG A 45 -12.53 41.02 28.59
C ARG A 45 -12.35 41.17 27.09
N THR A 46 -11.22 40.71 26.57
CA THR A 46 -11.05 40.40 25.15
C THR A 46 -12.25 39.59 24.66
N PRO A 47 -12.90 39.94 23.53
CA PRO A 47 -13.99 39.15 23.01
C PRO A 47 -13.43 37.78 22.60
N TYR A 48 -13.97 36.72 23.19
CA TYR A 48 -13.82 35.39 22.61
C TYR A 48 -14.38 35.45 21.18
N PRO A 49 -13.72 34.84 20.18
CA PRO A 49 -14.33 34.72 18.86
C PRO A 49 -15.68 34.02 19.02
N PRO A 50 -16.72 34.44 18.27
CA PRO A 50 -18.03 33.83 18.39
C PRO A 50 -17.89 32.33 18.10
N ARG A 51 -18.39 31.48 19.00
CA ARG A 51 -18.66 30.07 18.68
C ARG A 51 -19.51 30.06 17.43
N ARG A 52 -18.93 29.63 16.30
CA ARG A 52 -19.73 29.33 15.10
C ARG A 52 -20.80 28.33 15.51
N GLN A 53 -22.05 28.62 15.17
CA GLN A 53 -23.11 27.62 15.20
C GLN A 53 -22.66 26.43 14.35
N PRO A 54 -22.99 25.19 14.71
CA PRO A 54 -22.66 24.03 13.90
C PRO A 54 -23.50 24.14 12.62
N GLN A 55 -22.91 24.67 11.56
CA GLN A 55 -23.28 24.23 10.22
C GLN A 55 -23.06 22.73 10.23
N THR A 56 -24.04 21.95 9.79
CA THR A 56 -23.91 20.51 9.56
C THR A 56 -22.65 20.29 8.73
N GLN A 57 -21.58 19.95 9.42
CA GLN A 57 -20.24 19.98 8.87
C GLN A 57 -20.17 18.71 8.03
N ALA A 58 -20.20 18.86 6.70
CA ALA A 58 -20.14 17.73 5.79
C ALA A 58 -19.04 16.77 6.26
N GLN A 59 -19.41 15.51 6.53
CA GLN A 59 -18.53 14.50 7.11
C GLN A 59 -17.44 14.17 6.09
N ARG A 60 -16.34 14.94 6.13
CA ARG A 60 -15.24 14.84 5.18
C ARG A 60 -14.21 13.82 5.64
N ILE A 61 -13.76 12.99 4.72
CA ILE A 61 -12.64 12.06 4.93
C ILE A 61 -11.37 12.62 4.32
N LEU A 62 -10.27 12.59 5.06
CA LEU A 62 -8.94 12.91 4.54
C LEU A 62 -8.28 11.64 4.00
N ILE A 63 -7.83 11.66 2.76
CA ILE A 63 -7.04 10.60 2.13
C ILE A 63 -5.62 11.11 1.96
N ILE A 64 -4.65 10.50 2.62
CA ILE A 64 -3.25 10.94 2.58
C ILE A 64 -2.49 10.09 1.58
N GLY A 65 -2.20 10.64 0.40
CA GLY A 65 -1.52 9.97 -0.70
C GLY A 65 -2.45 9.56 -1.86
N GLY A 66 -2.04 9.93 -3.07
CA GLY A 66 -2.69 9.60 -4.34
C GLY A 66 -2.21 8.27 -4.94
N SER A 67 -2.13 7.21 -4.12
CA SER A 67 -1.79 5.86 -4.57
C SER A 67 -2.99 5.17 -5.25
N ILE A 68 -2.78 3.97 -5.83
CA ILE A 68 -3.87 3.15 -6.40
C ILE A 68 -5.01 2.98 -5.38
N HIS A 69 -4.67 2.65 -4.12
CA HIS A 69 -5.65 2.54 -3.04
C HIS A 69 -6.40 3.85 -2.81
N GLY A 70 -5.69 4.97 -2.64
CA GLY A 70 -6.29 6.27 -2.36
C GLY A 70 -7.21 6.78 -3.48
N LEU A 71 -6.83 6.57 -4.75
CA LEU A 71 -7.64 6.98 -5.89
C LEU A 71 -8.87 6.09 -6.08
N ILE A 72 -8.75 4.76 -5.92
CA ILE A 72 -9.92 3.86 -5.98
C ILE A 72 -10.88 4.17 -4.84
N LEU A 73 -10.38 4.39 -3.62
CA LEU A 73 -11.20 4.75 -2.48
C LEU A 73 -11.96 6.07 -2.72
N ALA A 74 -11.31 7.06 -3.32
CA ALA A 74 -11.95 8.31 -3.72
C ALA A 74 -13.05 8.11 -4.77
N ILE A 75 -12.82 7.28 -5.80
CA ILE A 75 -13.84 6.92 -6.79
C ILE A 75 -15.06 6.27 -6.12
N LEU A 76 -14.82 5.34 -5.20
CA LEU A 76 -15.89 4.70 -4.42
C LEU A 76 -16.63 5.72 -3.55
N PHE A 77 -15.93 6.64 -2.87
CA PHE A 77 -16.56 7.70 -2.09
C PHE A 77 -17.42 8.64 -2.94
N GLN A 78 -17.05 8.96 -4.19
CA GLN A 78 -17.91 9.72 -5.09
C GLN A 78 -19.23 8.97 -5.36
N ARG A 79 -19.17 7.67 -5.65
CA ARG A 79 -20.35 6.82 -5.88
C ARG A 79 -21.23 6.73 -4.64
N LEU A 80 -20.60 6.61 -3.47
CA LEU A 80 -21.24 6.54 -2.16
C LEU A 80 -21.69 7.90 -1.61
N ARG A 81 -21.44 9.00 -2.34
CA ARG A 81 -21.73 10.39 -1.97
C ARG A 81 -21.11 10.83 -0.64
N ILE A 82 -19.91 10.33 -0.34
CA ILE A 82 -19.12 10.71 0.83
C ILE A 82 -18.19 11.88 0.44
N ASP A 83 -18.12 12.93 1.27
CA ASP A 83 -17.16 14.02 1.04
C ASP A 83 -15.75 13.55 1.40
N TYR A 84 -14.77 13.89 0.56
CA TYR A 84 -13.37 13.56 0.80
C TYR A 84 -12.42 14.64 0.28
N LEU A 85 -11.16 14.56 0.69
CA LEU A 85 -10.07 15.37 0.18
C LEU A 85 -8.78 14.55 0.15
N ILE A 86 -8.12 14.49 -1.00
CA ILE A 86 -6.82 13.85 -1.17
C ILE A 86 -5.72 14.89 -0.94
N LEU A 87 -4.77 14.56 -0.07
CA LEU A 87 -3.53 15.32 0.13
C LEU A 87 -2.37 14.49 -0.44
N GLU A 88 -1.82 14.92 -1.58
CA GLU A 88 -0.71 14.27 -2.26
C GLU A 88 0.56 15.09 -2.10
N ARG A 89 1.64 14.44 -1.65
CA ARG A 89 2.93 15.12 -1.40
C ARG A 89 3.58 15.63 -2.68
N SER A 90 3.41 14.91 -3.79
CA SER A 90 4.04 15.22 -5.07
C SER A 90 3.33 16.40 -5.72
N CYS A 91 4.09 17.31 -6.34
CA CYS A 91 3.51 18.42 -7.09
C CYS A 91 2.87 17.94 -8.40
N GLU A 92 3.42 16.86 -8.97
CA GLU A 92 2.90 16.16 -10.14
C GLU A 92 2.77 14.68 -9.81
N PHE A 93 1.74 14.02 -10.34
CA PHE A 93 1.63 12.56 -10.25
C PHE A 93 2.71 11.96 -11.16
N GLY A 94 3.80 11.48 -10.58
CA GLY A 94 4.92 10.89 -11.31
C GLY A 94 5.35 9.59 -10.65
N VAL A 95 4.65 8.49 -10.96
CA VAL A 95 5.19 7.15 -10.70
C VAL A 95 6.12 6.81 -11.86
N PRO A 96 7.26 6.12 -11.62
CA PRO A 96 8.12 5.65 -12.70
C PRO A 96 7.30 4.84 -13.73
N LEU A 97 7.73 4.84 -14.98
CA LEU A 97 7.09 4.12 -16.10
C LEU A 97 7.17 2.58 -15.96
N ASN A 98 7.40 2.06 -14.76
CA ASN A 98 7.44 0.64 -14.48
C ASN A 98 6.10 0.01 -14.86
N GLY A 99 6.18 -1.13 -15.53
CA GLY A 99 5.04 -1.93 -15.91
C GLY A 99 4.41 -2.61 -14.70
N ILE A 100 3.09 -2.55 -14.62
CA ILE A 100 2.28 -3.31 -13.67
C ILE A 100 1.58 -4.41 -14.46
N VAL A 101 1.72 -5.65 -14.00
CA VAL A 101 0.89 -6.77 -14.47
C VAL A 101 -0.31 -6.90 -13.54
N LEU A 102 -1.51 -6.74 -14.09
CA LEU A 102 -2.77 -6.94 -13.40
C LEU A 102 -3.38 -8.27 -13.86
N GLY A 103 -3.53 -9.22 -12.95
CA GLY A 103 -4.24 -10.47 -13.23
C GLY A 103 -5.74 -10.25 -13.42
N SER A 104 -6.46 -11.26 -13.92
CA SER A 104 -7.89 -11.19 -14.27
C SER A 104 -8.77 -10.60 -13.17
N PHE A 105 -8.51 -10.92 -11.90
CA PHE A 105 -9.27 -10.39 -10.76
C PHE A 105 -9.17 -8.88 -10.61
N ALA A 106 -7.99 -8.30 -10.82
CA ALA A 106 -7.82 -6.86 -10.79
C ALA A 106 -8.54 -6.20 -11.97
N VAL A 107 -8.57 -6.84 -13.14
CA VAL A 107 -9.33 -6.36 -14.29
C VAL A 107 -10.84 -6.40 -14.02
N ASN A 108 -11.35 -7.46 -13.38
CA ASN A 108 -12.76 -7.56 -12.99
C ASN A 108 -13.15 -6.47 -11.98
N LEU A 109 -12.28 -6.13 -11.02
CA LEU A 109 -12.53 -4.99 -10.11
C LEU A 109 -12.59 -3.66 -10.87
N LEU A 110 -11.74 -3.47 -11.89
CA LEU A 110 -11.79 -2.28 -12.75
C LEU A 110 -13.06 -2.26 -13.62
N GLU A 111 -13.58 -3.41 -14.04
CA GLU A 111 -14.88 -3.54 -14.71
C GLU A 111 -16.03 -3.10 -13.79
N MET A 112 -16.05 -3.53 -12.54
CA MET A 112 -17.04 -3.06 -11.54
C MET A 112 -16.96 -1.54 -11.30
N LEU A 113 -15.77 -0.96 -11.46
CA LEU A 113 -15.55 0.48 -11.44
C LEU A 113 -15.89 1.18 -12.77
N GLY A 114 -16.35 0.45 -13.79
CA GLY A 114 -16.67 1.00 -15.11
C GLY A 114 -15.45 1.53 -15.87
N LEU A 115 -14.24 1.07 -15.51
CA LEU A 115 -12.97 1.54 -16.06
C LEU A 115 -12.32 0.53 -17.01
N VAL A 116 -12.89 -0.65 -17.20
CA VAL A 116 -12.28 -1.73 -17.99
C VAL A 116 -11.97 -1.30 -19.42
N ASP A 117 -12.87 -0.59 -20.10
CA ASP A 117 -12.68 -0.20 -21.50
C ASP A 117 -11.51 0.79 -21.66
N VAL A 118 -11.46 1.82 -20.81
CA VAL A 118 -10.38 2.81 -20.85
C VAL A 118 -9.04 2.17 -20.46
N VAL A 119 -9.04 1.26 -19.48
CA VAL A 119 -7.83 0.52 -19.09
C VAL A 119 -7.35 -0.40 -20.21
N LYS A 120 -8.24 -1.19 -20.82
CA LYS A 120 -7.90 -2.07 -21.95
C LYS A 120 -7.39 -1.29 -23.17
N SER A 121 -7.95 -0.10 -23.44
CA SER A 121 -7.49 0.75 -24.54
C SER A 121 -6.06 1.30 -24.37
N ARG A 122 -5.51 1.26 -23.15
CA ARG A 122 -4.17 1.77 -22.81
C ARG A 122 -3.28 0.70 -22.15
N SER A 123 -3.62 -0.56 -22.32
CA SER A 123 -2.86 -1.71 -21.83
C SER A 123 -2.73 -2.75 -22.93
N THR A 124 -2.04 -3.84 -22.64
CA THR A 124 -1.91 -4.97 -23.56
C THR A 124 -2.14 -6.26 -22.80
N GLU A 125 -2.93 -7.17 -23.38
CA GLU A 125 -3.21 -8.47 -22.75
C GLU A 125 -1.93 -9.28 -22.60
N MET A 126 -1.79 -9.99 -21.48
CA MET A 126 -0.70 -10.92 -21.25
C MET A 126 -1.18 -12.33 -21.54
N HIS A 127 -0.63 -12.94 -22.58
CA HIS A 127 -1.00 -14.30 -22.98
C HIS A 127 0.01 -15.33 -22.55
N ARG A 128 1.30 -14.99 -22.40
CA ARG A 128 2.29 -16.01 -22.01
C ARG A 128 3.31 -15.50 -21.02
N MET A 129 3.84 -16.44 -20.25
CA MET A 129 5.03 -16.26 -19.43
C MET A 129 6.05 -17.34 -19.79
N LYS A 130 7.27 -16.94 -20.13
CA LYS A 130 8.39 -17.85 -20.38
C LYS A 130 9.45 -17.71 -19.30
N ILE A 131 9.81 -18.83 -18.71
CA ILE A 131 10.85 -18.95 -17.69
C ILE A 131 12.09 -19.53 -18.35
N TRP A 132 13.18 -18.78 -18.28
CA TRP A 132 14.48 -19.10 -18.86
C TRP A 132 15.46 -19.45 -17.75
N ARG A 133 16.36 -20.38 -18.06
CA ARG A 133 17.62 -20.52 -17.32
C ARG A 133 18.55 -19.38 -17.68
N GLU A 134 19.46 -19.05 -16.78
CA GLU A 134 20.57 -18.12 -17.04
C GLU A 134 21.43 -18.51 -18.27
N SER A 135 21.41 -19.79 -18.68
CA SER A 135 22.08 -20.30 -19.89
C SER A 135 21.35 -19.99 -21.21
N GLY A 136 20.16 -19.37 -21.17
CA GLY A 136 19.35 -19.07 -22.36
C GLY A 136 18.45 -20.21 -22.84
N ILE A 137 18.27 -21.27 -22.05
CA ILE A 137 17.34 -22.37 -22.36
C ILE A 137 16.00 -22.10 -21.69
N ILE A 138 14.89 -22.24 -22.43
CA ILE A 138 13.54 -22.18 -21.88
C ILE A 138 13.34 -23.38 -20.94
N GLN A 139 13.02 -23.09 -19.69
CA GLN A 139 12.74 -24.08 -18.65
C GLN A 139 11.25 -24.39 -18.52
N ALA A 140 10.40 -23.38 -18.62
CA ALA A 140 8.95 -23.53 -18.60
C ALA A 140 8.26 -22.41 -19.38
N GLU A 141 7.05 -22.70 -19.84
CA GLU A 141 6.16 -21.75 -20.50
C GLU A 141 4.74 -21.97 -19.97
N THR A 142 4.05 -20.88 -19.66
CA THR A 142 2.65 -20.87 -19.24
C THR A 142 1.84 -20.08 -20.24
N ASP A 143 0.73 -20.66 -20.71
CA ASP A 143 -0.22 -20.00 -21.60
C ASP A 143 -1.47 -19.55 -20.81
N PHE A 144 -1.73 -18.26 -20.85
CA PHE A 144 -2.84 -17.55 -20.21
C PHE A 144 -3.87 -17.05 -21.23
N SER A 145 -3.72 -17.33 -22.54
CA SER A 145 -4.61 -16.77 -23.57
C SER A 145 -6.09 -17.17 -23.42
N GLY A 146 -6.36 -18.28 -22.73
CA GLY A 146 -7.70 -18.77 -22.40
C GLY A 146 -8.24 -18.33 -21.04
N ALA A 147 -7.54 -17.44 -20.32
CA ALA A 147 -7.97 -17.01 -18.99
C ALA A 147 -9.32 -16.28 -19.02
N ALA A 148 -9.62 -15.54 -20.09
CA ALA A 148 -10.89 -14.83 -20.28
C ALA A 148 -12.11 -15.76 -20.30
N ASP A 149 -11.99 -16.98 -20.84
CA ASP A 149 -13.10 -17.95 -20.89
C ASP A 149 -13.51 -18.42 -19.49
N ARG A 150 -12.57 -18.38 -18.52
CA ARG A 150 -12.77 -18.85 -17.15
C ARG A 150 -13.00 -17.72 -16.15
N TYR A 151 -12.35 -16.57 -16.34
CA TYR A 151 -12.29 -15.49 -15.37
C TYR A 151 -12.84 -14.16 -15.92
N SER A 152 -13.60 -14.20 -17.02
CA SER A 152 -14.15 -13.07 -17.78
C SER A 152 -13.14 -12.20 -18.52
N HIS A 153 -11.92 -12.07 -17.99
CA HIS A 153 -10.86 -11.26 -18.60
C HIS A 153 -9.50 -11.96 -18.56
N ASN A 154 -8.66 -11.67 -19.56
CA ASN A 154 -7.23 -11.94 -19.51
C ASN A 154 -6.53 -10.94 -18.58
N GLY A 155 -5.37 -11.33 -18.04
CA GLY A 155 -4.48 -10.39 -17.38
C GLY A 155 -3.93 -9.36 -18.37
N ILE A 156 -3.55 -8.19 -17.87
CA ILE A 156 -3.03 -7.09 -18.69
C ILE A 156 -1.71 -6.56 -18.12
N ALA A 157 -0.87 -6.02 -18.98
CA ALA A 157 0.24 -5.16 -18.59
C ALA A 157 -0.07 -3.70 -18.94
N ILE A 158 0.19 -2.81 -17.98
CA ILE A 158 -0.06 -1.38 -18.10
C ILE A 158 1.06 -0.61 -17.40
N ALA A 159 1.53 0.50 -17.97
CA ALA A 159 2.45 1.37 -17.26
C ALA A 159 1.79 1.93 -15.99
N GLY A 160 2.50 1.90 -14.85
CA GLY A 160 1.92 2.33 -13.57
C GLY A 160 1.41 3.77 -13.58
N ARG A 161 2.14 4.65 -14.28
CA ARG A 161 1.71 6.04 -14.52
C ARG A 161 0.38 6.12 -15.27
N VAL A 162 0.20 5.30 -16.30
CA VAL A 162 -1.02 5.27 -17.12
C VAL A 162 -2.22 4.84 -16.29
N LEU A 163 -2.09 3.79 -15.47
CA LEU A 163 -3.14 3.36 -14.56
C LEU A 163 -3.55 4.47 -13.58
N LEU A 164 -2.56 5.14 -12.98
CA LEU A 164 -2.83 6.24 -12.05
C LEU A 164 -3.46 7.46 -12.73
N ASP A 165 -3.04 7.79 -13.95
CA ASP A 165 -3.70 8.85 -14.73
C ASP A 165 -5.16 8.50 -14.99
N ILE A 166 -5.47 7.28 -15.42
CA ILE A 166 -6.86 6.82 -15.64
C ILE A 166 -7.71 6.96 -14.36
N LEU A 167 -7.16 6.54 -13.21
CA LEU A 167 -7.85 6.64 -11.92
C LEU A 167 -8.02 8.10 -11.45
N ARG A 168 -6.97 8.92 -11.60
CA ARG A 168 -6.99 10.34 -11.24
C ARG A 168 -8.00 11.12 -12.07
N ASP A 169 -8.10 10.82 -13.37
CA ASP A 169 -9.00 11.53 -14.29
C ASP A 169 -10.49 11.31 -13.94
N GLN A 170 -10.80 10.33 -13.07
CA GLN A 170 -12.14 10.13 -12.51
C GLN A 170 -12.47 11.06 -11.33
N ILE A 171 -11.49 11.81 -10.83
CA ILE A 171 -11.61 12.58 -9.59
C ILE A 171 -11.59 14.09 -9.93
N PRO A 172 -12.54 14.89 -9.42
CA PRO A 172 -12.54 16.33 -9.58
C PRO A 172 -11.23 16.96 -9.09
N GLY A 173 -10.67 17.88 -9.86
CA GLY A 173 -9.36 18.47 -9.54
C GLY A 173 -9.31 19.22 -8.20
N ASP A 174 -10.43 19.75 -7.71
CA ASP A 174 -10.54 20.40 -6.40
C ASP A 174 -10.53 19.43 -5.21
N LYS A 175 -10.72 18.12 -5.48
CA LYS A 175 -10.62 17.04 -4.48
C LYS A 175 -9.20 16.53 -4.29
N ILE A 176 -8.24 16.96 -5.12
CA ILE A 176 -6.84 16.54 -5.02
C ILE A 176 -5.95 17.77 -4.85
N LEU A 177 -5.32 17.87 -3.68
CA LEU A 177 -4.34 18.91 -3.40
C LEU A 177 -2.93 18.31 -3.49
N THR A 178 -2.19 18.71 -4.53
CA THR A 178 -0.78 18.33 -4.73
C THR A 178 0.17 19.22 -3.92
N GLY A 179 1.40 18.76 -3.73
CA GLY A 179 2.39 19.46 -2.88
C GLY A 179 2.03 19.47 -1.38
N LYS A 180 1.09 18.63 -0.94
CA LYS A 180 0.61 18.54 0.45
C LYS A 180 1.22 17.35 1.17
N GLU A 181 2.49 17.48 1.54
CA GLU A 181 3.16 16.46 2.35
C GLU A 181 2.73 16.55 3.82
N VAL A 182 1.95 15.58 4.29
CA VAL A 182 1.55 15.48 5.70
C VAL A 182 2.73 15.03 6.57
N LYS A 183 2.99 15.78 7.65
CA LYS A 183 4.06 15.51 8.63
C LYS A 183 3.54 15.11 10.01
N GLY A 184 2.26 15.33 10.29
CA GLY A 184 1.66 15.07 11.59
C GLY A 184 0.14 15.05 11.52
N TYR A 185 -0.49 14.42 12.51
CA TYR A 185 -1.92 14.57 12.74
C TYR A 185 -2.22 14.63 14.25
N VAL A 186 -3.37 15.19 14.59
CA VAL A 186 -4.00 15.07 15.91
C VAL A 186 -5.44 14.64 15.74
N GLN A 187 -5.98 13.87 16.68
CA GLN A 187 -7.36 13.40 16.64
C GLN A 187 -8.03 13.53 18.01
N ASP A 188 -9.35 13.67 18.00
CA ASP A 188 -10.20 13.60 19.17
C ASP A 188 -11.49 12.80 18.88
N GLU A 189 -12.45 12.87 19.80
CA GLU A 189 -13.71 12.15 19.65
C GLU A 189 -14.62 12.72 18.54
N PHE A 190 -14.29 13.82 17.88
CA PHE A 190 -15.10 14.43 16.83
C PHE A 190 -14.40 14.44 15.47
N GLU A 191 -13.10 14.70 15.44
CA GLU A 191 -12.37 14.96 14.21
C GLU A 191 -10.90 14.53 14.26
N VAL A 192 -10.27 14.58 13.08
CA VAL A 192 -8.83 14.45 12.86
C VAL A 192 -8.33 15.64 12.05
N ARG A 193 -7.14 16.13 12.42
CA ARG A 193 -6.50 17.28 11.79
C ARG A 193 -5.12 16.89 11.29
N ALA A 194 -4.91 16.91 9.98
CA ALA A 194 -3.62 16.66 9.35
C ALA A 194 -2.85 17.97 9.16
N SER A 195 -1.57 17.98 9.52
CA SER A 195 -0.65 19.10 9.36
C SER A 195 0.36 18.81 8.25
N CYS A 196 0.44 19.72 7.28
CA CYS A 196 1.33 19.63 6.12
C CYS A 196 2.64 20.38 6.34
N GLN A 197 3.67 20.01 5.58
CA GLN A 197 5.00 20.60 5.64
C GLN A 197 4.99 22.12 5.33
N ASP A 198 4.09 22.56 4.46
CA ASP A 198 3.90 23.96 4.10
C ASP A 198 3.13 24.78 5.16
N GLY A 199 2.80 24.17 6.30
CA GLY A 199 2.01 24.78 7.37
C GLY A 199 0.49 24.68 7.16
N GLY A 200 0.03 24.09 6.05
CA GLY A 200 -1.38 23.83 5.80
C GLY A 200 -1.97 22.86 6.82
N VAL A 201 -3.19 23.12 7.29
CA VAL A 201 -3.93 22.24 8.19
C VAL A 201 -5.26 21.89 7.56
N TYR A 202 -5.61 20.61 7.59
CA TYR A 202 -6.83 20.07 6.99
C TYR A 202 -7.57 19.23 8.02
N TRP A 203 -8.89 19.32 8.02
CA TRP A 203 -9.79 18.67 8.99
C TRP A 203 -10.67 17.64 8.29
N GLY A 204 -10.95 16.54 8.99
CA GLY A 204 -11.93 15.54 8.58
C GLY A 204 -12.49 14.77 9.76
N THR A 205 -13.54 14.00 9.52
CA THR A 205 -14.09 13.05 10.49
C THR A 205 -13.22 11.80 10.61
N MET A 206 -12.51 11.44 9.53
CA MET A 206 -11.61 10.30 9.45
C MET A 206 -10.38 10.62 8.59
N LEU A 207 -9.30 9.89 8.81
CA LEU A 207 -8.08 9.95 8.01
C LEU A 207 -7.70 8.55 7.55
N VAL A 208 -7.48 8.41 6.24
CA VAL A 208 -7.00 7.18 5.61
C VAL A 208 -5.57 7.42 5.12
N GLY A 209 -4.61 6.69 5.68
CA GLY A 209 -3.21 6.70 5.29
C GLY A 209 -2.97 5.80 4.07
N CYS A 210 -2.78 6.42 2.92
CA CYS A 210 -2.56 5.79 1.61
C CYS A 210 -1.19 6.16 1.02
N ASP A 211 -0.25 6.56 1.88
CA ASP A 211 1.05 7.19 1.57
C ASP A 211 2.19 6.17 1.36
N GLY A 212 1.83 4.93 1.05
CA GLY A 212 2.69 3.90 0.50
C GLY A 212 3.71 3.30 1.46
N MET A 213 4.73 2.65 0.89
CA MET A 213 5.70 1.86 1.66
C MET A 213 6.44 2.63 2.75
N ASN A 214 6.65 3.93 2.56
CA ASN A 214 7.37 4.79 3.51
C ASN A 214 6.43 5.63 4.38
N SER A 215 5.17 5.17 4.51
CA SER A 215 4.06 5.85 5.20
C SER A 215 4.49 6.59 6.46
N THR A 216 4.26 7.90 6.45
CA THR A 216 4.37 8.80 7.59
C THR A 216 3.21 8.55 8.55
N ILE A 217 1.99 8.35 8.02
CA ILE A 217 0.81 8.10 8.85
C ILE A 217 0.99 6.86 9.71
N ARG A 218 1.49 5.77 9.13
CA ARG A 218 1.81 4.56 9.88
C ARG A 218 2.82 4.81 11.00
N LYS A 219 3.92 5.51 10.70
CA LYS A 219 4.96 5.83 11.71
C LYS A 219 4.35 6.59 12.90
N LEU A 220 3.49 7.58 12.62
CA LEU A 220 2.81 8.37 13.64
C LEU A 220 1.82 7.51 14.46
N LEU A 221 1.01 6.69 13.79
CA LEU A 221 0.07 5.79 14.43
C LEU A 221 0.78 4.79 15.36
N HIS A 222 1.90 4.24 14.90
CA HIS A 222 2.73 3.31 15.69
C HIS A 222 3.38 4.02 16.88
N GLN A 223 3.81 5.27 16.73
CA GLN A 223 4.33 6.08 17.85
C GLN A 223 3.23 6.36 18.89
N GLU A 224 2.03 6.72 18.45
CA GLU A 224 0.86 6.94 19.31
C GLU A 224 0.49 5.66 20.08
N GLN A 225 0.58 4.51 19.41
CA GLN A 225 0.20 3.20 19.96
C GLN A 225 1.38 2.32 20.36
N ALA A 226 2.55 2.90 20.68
CA ALA A 226 3.79 2.15 20.89
C ALA A 226 3.69 1.03 21.95
N ALA A 227 2.83 1.22 22.97
CA ALA A 227 2.57 0.25 24.02
C ALA A 227 1.75 -0.98 23.56
N ARG A 228 1.07 -0.88 22.41
CA ARG A 228 0.23 -1.94 21.82
C ARG A 228 0.85 -2.64 20.61
N LEU A 229 2.00 -2.16 20.13
CA LEU A 229 2.72 -2.77 19.01
C LEU A 229 3.26 -4.15 19.38
N SER A 230 3.12 -5.11 18.45
CA SER A 230 3.70 -6.44 18.62
C SER A 230 5.22 -6.42 18.43
N ALA A 231 5.87 -7.57 18.69
CA ALA A 231 7.28 -7.75 18.38
C ALA A 231 7.53 -7.88 16.86
N GLU A 232 6.53 -8.38 16.12
CA GLU A 232 6.57 -8.59 14.67
C GLU A 232 6.60 -7.24 13.93
N ASP A 233 5.78 -6.28 14.38
CA ASP A 233 5.77 -4.89 13.89
C ASP A 233 7.13 -4.18 13.95
N ARG A 234 8.06 -4.70 14.75
CA ARG A 234 9.36 -4.08 15.07
C ARG A 234 10.54 -4.71 14.33
N ARG A 235 10.38 -5.84 13.63
CA ARG A 235 11.50 -6.55 12.97
C ARG A 235 11.40 -6.48 11.45
N PRO A 236 12.24 -5.68 10.78
CA PRO A 236 12.28 -5.68 9.32
C PRO A 236 12.92 -6.96 8.78
N ASP A 237 12.24 -7.69 7.89
CA ASP A 237 12.85 -8.78 7.12
C ASP A 237 13.42 -8.22 5.81
N ARG A 238 14.75 -8.08 5.75
CA ARG A 238 15.49 -7.52 4.61
C ARG A 238 16.17 -8.56 3.73
N ARG A 239 15.70 -9.82 3.76
CA ARG A 239 16.31 -10.92 2.99
C ARG A 239 16.04 -10.86 1.50
N THR A 240 14.99 -10.16 1.07
CA THR A 240 14.67 -9.97 -0.35
C THR A 240 14.89 -8.51 -0.75
N CYS A 241 15.53 -8.27 -1.89
CA CYS A 241 15.72 -6.93 -2.44
C CYS A 241 15.33 -6.94 -3.92
N SER A 242 14.58 -5.93 -4.35
CA SER A 242 14.20 -5.79 -5.76
C SER A 242 14.68 -4.46 -6.31
N VAL A 243 15.29 -4.47 -7.48
CA VAL A 243 15.64 -3.29 -8.25
C VAL A 243 14.77 -3.31 -9.50
N MET A 244 14.07 -2.21 -9.77
CA MET A 244 13.20 -2.08 -10.93
C MET A 244 13.65 -0.93 -11.80
N GLY A 245 13.42 -1.06 -13.10
CA GLY A 245 13.62 0.03 -14.03
C GLY A 245 12.84 -0.18 -15.31
N VAL A 246 12.93 0.82 -16.18
CA VAL A 246 12.30 0.83 -17.48
C VAL A 246 13.31 1.32 -18.51
N THR A 247 13.36 0.63 -19.63
CA THR A 247 14.18 1.06 -20.76
C THR A 247 13.66 2.37 -21.35
N ARG A 248 14.56 3.14 -21.97
CA ARG A 248 14.21 4.17 -22.96
C ARG A 248 13.47 3.53 -24.13
N VAL A 249 12.83 4.35 -24.95
CA VAL A 249 12.12 3.87 -26.17
C VAL A 249 13.08 3.05 -27.04
N LEU A 250 12.59 1.92 -27.54
CA LEU A 250 13.39 0.89 -28.22
C LEU A 250 13.28 0.96 -29.76
N ASP A 251 13.40 2.15 -30.35
CA ASP A 251 13.22 2.35 -31.81
C ASP A 251 14.45 1.99 -32.65
N ASP A 252 15.68 2.17 -32.11
CA ASP A 252 16.94 2.05 -32.88
C ASP A 252 18.00 1.24 -32.12
N VAL A 253 17.61 0.13 -31.49
CA VAL A 253 18.52 -0.72 -30.72
C VAL A 253 19.12 -1.83 -31.57
N THR A 254 20.45 -1.96 -31.56
CA THR A 254 21.18 -2.98 -32.34
C THR A 254 21.52 -4.24 -31.54
N TYR A 255 21.28 -4.22 -30.23
CA TYR A 255 21.58 -5.31 -29.30
C TYR A 255 20.36 -6.18 -28.99
N LEU A 256 19.21 -5.90 -29.60
CA LEU A 256 18.03 -6.76 -29.57
C LEU A 256 17.79 -7.33 -30.96
N ASP A 257 17.25 -8.54 -31.05
CA ASP A 257 16.92 -9.15 -32.33
C ASP A 257 15.80 -8.35 -33.02
N PRO A 258 16.02 -7.78 -34.22
CA PRO A 258 15.05 -6.89 -34.87
C PRO A 258 13.69 -7.54 -35.15
N ASP A 259 13.68 -8.84 -35.47
CA ASP A 259 12.46 -9.60 -35.72
C ASP A 259 11.69 -9.81 -34.41
N THR A 260 12.39 -10.19 -33.33
CA THR A 260 11.83 -10.31 -31.99
C THR A 260 11.25 -8.98 -31.48
N MET A 261 11.94 -7.86 -31.72
CA MET A 261 11.46 -6.52 -31.37
C MET A 261 10.24 -6.09 -32.18
N GLN A 262 10.23 -6.46 -33.46
CA GLN A 262 9.10 -6.23 -34.33
C GLN A 262 7.89 -7.05 -33.89
N ASP A 263 8.08 -8.29 -33.45
CA ASP A 263 7.03 -9.15 -32.93
C ASP A 263 6.47 -8.59 -31.61
N ILE A 264 7.31 -8.29 -30.62
CA ILE A 264 6.88 -7.79 -29.31
C ILE A 264 5.99 -6.54 -29.42
N PHE A 265 6.29 -5.64 -30.35
CA PHE A 265 5.57 -4.37 -30.50
C PHE A 265 4.47 -4.36 -31.56
N ARG A 266 4.30 -5.46 -32.30
CA ARG A 266 3.19 -5.62 -33.26
C ARG A 266 2.16 -6.66 -32.83
N MET A 267 2.47 -7.45 -31.81
CA MET A 267 1.50 -8.36 -31.22
C MET A 267 0.38 -7.59 -30.50
N ASP A 268 -0.84 -8.13 -30.59
CA ASP A 268 -1.99 -7.66 -29.81
C ASP A 268 -1.90 -8.08 -28.33
N TYR A 269 -0.89 -8.87 -27.98
CA TYR A 269 -0.63 -9.41 -26.65
C TYR A 269 0.86 -9.39 -26.32
N ILE A 270 1.21 -9.47 -25.03
CA ILE A 270 2.59 -9.57 -24.56
C ILE A 270 2.94 -10.98 -24.08
N ASN A 271 4.23 -11.28 -24.17
CA ASN A 271 4.86 -12.46 -23.59
C ASN A 271 5.88 -12.01 -22.55
N THR A 272 5.55 -12.17 -21.27
CA THR A 272 6.46 -11.83 -20.15
C THR A 272 7.61 -12.82 -20.10
N GLN A 273 8.83 -12.33 -19.91
CA GLN A 273 10.03 -13.15 -19.81
C GLN A 273 10.55 -13.12 -18.36
N VAL A 274 10.97 -14.27 -17.86
CA VAL A 274 11.59 -14.40 -16.54
C VAL A 274 12.88 -15.20 -16.66
N ILE A 275 13.98 -14.71 -16.10
CA ILE A 275 15.24 -15.44 -16.04
C ILE A 275 15.52 -15.82 -14.59
N LEU A 276 15.82 -17.09 -14.35
CA LEU A 276 16.22 -17.59 -13.04
C LEU A 276 17.73 -17.83 -13.02
N GLY A 277 18.40 -17.19 -12.05
CA GLY A 277 19.81 -17.41 -11.77
C GLY A 277 20.04 -18.74 -11.08
N GLN A 278 20.97 -19.53 -11.58
CA GLN A 278 21.41 -20.81 -10.99
C GLN A 278 22.72 -20.64 -10.23
N ALA A 279 23.65 -19.81 -10.74
CA ALA A 279 24.88 -19.51 -10.04
C ALA A 279 24.66 -18.56 -8.86
N GLU A 280 23.73 -17.62 -9.03
CA GLU A 280 23.36 -16.60 -8.04
C GLU A 280 21.83 -16.60 -7.88
N PRO A 281 21.29 -16.45 -6.65
CA PRO A 281 19.87 -16.60 -6.38
C PRO A 281 19.08 -15.33 -6.74
N PHE A 282 18.87 -15.11 -8.04
CA PHE A 282 18.07 -14.01 -8.56
C PHE A 282 16.95 -14.46 -9.50
N ALA A 283 15.92 -13.63 -9.60
CA ALA A 283 14.91 -13.68 -10.65
C ALA A 283 14.87 -12.33 -11.38
N CYS A 284 15.01 -12.33 -12.70
CA CYS A 284 14.88 -11.14 -13.54
C CYS A 284 13.59 -11.23 -14.36
N TRP A 285 12.63 -10.35 -14.05
CA TRP A 285 11.37 -10.20 -14.75
C TRP A 285 11.48 -9.13 -15.82
N MET A 286 10.91 -9.38 -16.99
CA MET A 286 10.91 -8.45 -18.11
C MET A 286 9.51 -8.44 -18.75
N VAL A 287 8.84 -7.30 -18.66
CA VAL A 287 7.48 -7.07 -19.13
C VAL A 287 7.52 -6.08 -20.29
N PRO A 288 7.20 -6.51 -21.51
CA PRO A 288 7.02 -5.59 -22.63
C PRO A 288 5.87 -4.62 -22.39
N MET A 289 6.02 -3.39 -22.86
CA MET A 289 5.01 -2.35 -22.87
C MET A 289 4.89 -1.81 -24.30
N PRO A 290 4.11 -2.47 -25.17
CA PRO A 290 4.04 -2.15 -26.59
C PRO A 290 3.56 -0.74 -26.90
N VAL A 291 2.61 -0.23 -26.12
CA VAL A 291 2.06 1.13 -26.27
C VAL A 291 3.17 2.18 -26.07
N GLU A 292 4.00 2.01 -25.06
CA GLU A 292 5.12 2.89 -24.73
C GLU A 292 6.41 2.55 -25.50
N ARG A 293 6.42 1.42 -26.22
CA ARG A 293 7.58 0.87 -26.96
C ARG A 293 8.81 0.70 -26.05
N ARG A 294 8.57 0.19 -24.85
CA ARG A 294 9.56 -0.02 -23.78
C ARG A 294 9.45 -1.41 -23.19
N ILE A 295 10.47 -1.82 -22.46
CA ILE A 295 10.48 -2.99 -21.59
C ILE A 295 10.69 -2.51 -20.16
N SER A 296 9.76 -2.87 -19.28
CA SER A 296 9.96 -2.78 -17.83
C SER A 296 10.70 -4.01 -17.35
N TRP A 297 11.66 -3.84 -16.46
CA TRP A 297 12.41 -4.94 -15.89
C TRP A 297 12.51 -4.83 -14.37
N MET A 298 12.67 -5.97 -13.72
CA MET A 298 12.89 -6.07 -12.29
C MET A 298 13.85 -7.21 -11.99
N ILE A 299 14.84 -6.95 -11.17
CA ILE A 299 15.76 -7.95 -10.65
C ILE A 299 15.49 -8.11 -9.16
N THR A 300 15.04 -9.29 -8.77
CA THR A 300 14.83 -9.64 -7.37
C THR A 300 15.94 -10.60 -6.93
N TYR A 301 16.67 -10.22 -5.89
CA TYR A 301 17.70 -11.04 -5.27
C TYR A 301 17.25 -11.54 -3.90
N HIS A 302 17.62 -12.77 -3.56
CA HIS A 302 17.39 -13.34 -2.23
C HIS A 302 18.72 -13.60 -1.51
N ARG A 303 18.90 -13.01 -0.34
CA ARG A 303 20.05 -13.28 0.53
C ARG A 303 19.91 -14.65 1.21
N PRO A 304 20.98 -15.47 1.25
CA PRO A 304 20.99 -16.74 1.99
C PRO A 304 20.69 -16.54 3.50
N ASP A 305 20.05 -17.53 4.13
CA ASP A 305 19.65 -17.48 5.55
C ASP A 305 20.85 -17.46 6.54
N GLU A 306 22.07 -17.75 6.07
CA GLU A 306 23.29 -17.86 6.91
C GLU A 306 23.98 -16.50 7.16
N GLU A 307 23.61 -15.42 6.45
CA GLU A 307 24.08 -14.06 6.75
C GLU A 307 23.22 -13.43 7.86
N PRO A 308 23.81 -12.87 8.93
CA PRO A 308 23.01 -12.25 9.99
C PRO A 308 22.17 -11.09 9.44
N ALA A 309 20.89 -11.07 9.79
CA ALA A 309 20.05 -9.89 9.58
C ALA A 309 20.74 -8.69 10.23
N VAL A 310 21.04 -7.65 9.45
CA VAL A 310 21.73 -6.45 9.94
C VAL A 310 20.97 -5.89 11.15
N HIS A 311 21.69 -5.61 12.24
CA HIS A 311 21.08 -5.12 13.48
C HIS A 311 20.33 -3.80 13.21
N PRO A 312 19.11 -3.59 13.73
CA PRO A 312 18.30 -2.40 13.43
C PRO A 312 19.00 -1.07 13.77
N ASP A 313 19.95 -1.07 14.72
CA ASP A 313 20.74 0.10 15.12
C ASP A 313 21.99 0.35 14.26
N GLU A 314 22.38 -0.59 13.38
CA GLU A 314 23.51 -0.41 12.44
C GLU A 314 23.09 0.19 11.09
N LEU A 315 21.81 0.54 10.97
CA LEU A 315 21.19 1.14 9.80
C LEU A 315 20.55 2.48 10.17
N GLU A 316 21.40 3.48 10.39
CA GLU A 316 21.01 4.89 10.30
C GLU A 316 20.18 5.11 9.02
N PRO A 317 18.94 5.66 9.10
CA PRO A 317 18.01 5.71 7.96
C PRO A 317 18.43 6.56 6.75
N ASP A 318 19.51 7.35 6.82
CA ASP A 318 19.83 8.34 5.79
C ASP A 318 21.35 8.52 5.55
N SER A 319 22.18 7.50 5.78
CA SER A 319 23.59 7.60 5.34
C SER A 319 23.66 7.56 3.81
N MET A 320 23.74 8.73 3.18
CA MET A 320 23.90 8.99 1.75
C MET A 320 25.20 8.41 1.12
N ASP A 321 25.94 7.59 1.87
CA ASP A 321 27.33 7.17 1.59
C ASP A 321 27.50 5.63 1.50
N ARG A 322 26.44 4.83 1.39
CA ARG A 322 26.61 3.42 1.00
C ARG A 322 26.78 3.33 -0.53
N PRO A 323 27.83 2.66 -1.05
CA PRO A 323 27.97 2.47 -2.50
C PRO A 323 26.73 1.75 -3.05
N ASN A 324 26.25 2.19 -4.22
CA ASN A 324 25.03 1.72 -4.90
C ASN A 324 24.90 0.19 -4.92
N VAL A 325 24.25 -0.37 -3.90
CA VAL A 325 23.90 -1.79 -3.82
C VAL A 325 23.06 -2.19 -5.05
N GLU A 326 22.24 -1.26 -5.54
CA GLU A 326 21.50 -1.35 -6.80
C GLU A 326 22.40 -1.65 -7.99
N GLN A 327 23.48 -0.88 -8.15
CA GLN A 327 24.41 -1.01 -9.26
C GLN A 327 25.22 -2.30 -9.12
N GLU A 328 25.55 -2.73 -7.90
CA GLU A 328 26.21 -4.01 -7.66
C GLU A 328 25.33 -5.19 -8.12
N PHE A 329 24.03 -5.18 -7.80
CA PHE A 329 23.11 -6.23 -8.25
C PHE A 329 22.86 -6.20 -9.75
N VAL A 330 22.65 -5.01 -10.32
CA VAL A 330 22.57 -4.84 -11.77
C VAL A 330 23.83 -5.40 -12.41
N ASN A 331 25.01 -5.12 -11.85
CA ASN A 331 26.30 -5.58 -12.35
C ASN A 331 26.45 -7.11 -12.36
N LYS A 332 25.92 -7.80 -11.35
CA LYS A 332 25.98 -9.27 -11.28
C LYS A 332 25.22 -9.96 -12.41
N VAL A 333 24.16 -9.35 -12.92
CA VAL A 333 23.31 -10.00 -13.94
C VAL A 333 23.62 -9.59 -15.38
N ARG A 334 24.58 -8.67 -15.60
CA ARG A 334 24.80 -8.03 -16.91
C ARG A 334 25.24 -9.00 -18.00
N ASP A 335 25.99 -10.03 -17.64
CA ASP A 335 26.61 -10.94 -18.60
C ASP A 335 25.68 -12.09 -19.02
N TYR A 336 24.52 -12.22 -18.39
CA TYR A 336 23.54 -13.24 -18.75
C TYR A 336 22.81 -12.94 -20.06
N TYR A 337 22.29 -14.00 -20.67
CA TYR A 337 21.56 -13.95 -21.93
C TYR A 337 20.28 -13.11 -21.82
N CYS A 338 20.03 -12.26 -22.83
CA CYS A 338 18.76 -11.54 -22.98
C CYS A 338 17.74 -12.36 -23.80
N PRO A 339 16.56 -12.73 -23.25
CA PRO A 339 15.53 -13.50 -23.93
C PRO A 339 14.98 -12.92 -25.23
N TYR A 340 15.16 -11.62 -25.46
CA TYR A 340 14.71 -10.94 -26.67
C TYR A 340 15.71 -11.01 -27.84
N GLY A 341 16.72 -11.88 -27.73
CA GLY A 341 17.75 -12.08 -28.75
C GLY A 341 18.70 -10.88 -28.85
N GLY A 342 19.85 -11.06 -29.51
CA GLY A 342 20.73 -9.96 -29.91
C GLY A 342 21.82 -9.50 -28.93
N GLY A 343 21.84 -9.96 -27.67
CA GLY A 343 22.78 -9.41 -26.68
C GLY A 343 22.71 -9.96 -25.26
N SER A 344 23.42 -9.30 -24.34
CA SER A 344 23.38 -9.58 -22.91
C SER A 344 22.34 -8.70 -22.20
N LEU A 345 21.89 -9.12 -21.01
CA LEU A 345 21.02 -8.32 -20.15
C LEU A 345 21.60 -6.94 -19.88
N GLY A 346 22.92 -6.83 -19.69
CA GLY A 346 23.59 -5.57 -19.45
C GLY A 346 23.30 -4.51 -20.51
N GLN A 347 23.21 -4.90 -21.79
CA GLN A 347 22.89 -3.97 -22.88
C GLN A 347 21.46 -3.44 -22.79
N LEU A 348 20.51 -4.28 -22.38
CA LEU A 348 19.13 -3.85 -22.11
C LEU A 348 19.06 -2.92 -20.89
N LEU A 349 19.73 -3.31 -19.79
CA LEU A 349 19.72 -2.56 -18.54
C LEU A 349 20.36 -1.17 -18.72
N ASP A 350 21.46 -1.07 -19.47
CA ASP A 350 22.12 0.19 -19.84
C ASP A 350 21.25 1.14 -20.66
N HIS A 351 20.22 0.61 -21.32
CA HIS A 351 19.29 1.42 -22.07
C HIS A 351 18.21 2.04 -21.18
N SER A 352 18.34 1.97 -19.86
CA SER A 352 17.44 2.61 -18.89
C SER A 352 18.07 3.89 -18.35
N ASP A 353 17.27 4.93 -18.14
CA ASP A 353 17.77 6.14 -17.49
C ASP A 353 18.00 5.86 -15.99
N PRO A 354 19.16 6.22 -15.40
CA PRO A 354 19.43 5.96 -13.99
C PRO A 354 18.38 6.52 -13.02
N GLU A 355 17.71 7.61 -13.40
CA GLU A 355 16.64 8.24 -12.62
C GLU A 355 15.34 7.41 -12.60
N ASP A 356 15.14 6.54 -13.60
CA ASP A 356 14.02 5.61 -13.67
C ASP A 356 14.31 4.28 -12.96
N ILE A 357 15.57 4.03 -12.59
CA ILE A 357 15.97 2.86 -11.81
C ILE A 357 15.70 3.13 -10.33
N ASN A 358 14.85 2.32 -9.72
CA ASN A 358 14.42 2.48 -8.35
C ASN A 358 14.64 1.19 -7.58
N GLN A 359 15.36 1.28 -6.45
CA GLN A 359 15.34 0.20 -5.46
C GLN A 359 14.00 0.19 -4.73
N VAL A 360 13.33 -0.96 -4.82
CA VAL A 360 12.28 -1.30 -3.89
C VAL A 360 12.89 -2.23 -2.88
N SER A 361 13.40 -1.64 -1.79
CA SER A 361 13.86 -2.40 -0.63
C SER A 361 12.67 -3.24 -0.14
N SER A 362 12.73 -4.56 -0.33
CA SER A 362 11.66 -5.48 0.02
C SER A 362 11.74 -5.81 1.51
N ASP A 363 11.63 -4.76 2.34
CA ASP A 363 11.27 -4.93 3.74
C ASP A 363 9.84 -5.51 3.73
N ARG A 364 9.73 -6.82 3.94
CA ARG A 364 8.42 -7.50 4.01
C ARG A 364 7.76 -6.97 5.26
N ARG A 365 6.60 -6.32 5.12
CA ARG A 365 5.90 -5.76 6.27
C ARG A 365 4.42 -6.04 6.16
N SER A 366 3.95 -6.97 6.99
CA SER A 366 2.58 -7.00 7.47
C SER A 366 2.61 -6.38 8.85
N TYR A 367 1.81 -5.35 9.08
CA TYR A 367 1.70 -4.72 10.39
C TYR A 367 0.46 -5.24 11.10
N ASP A 368 0.53 -5.46 12.42
CA ASP A 368 -0.65 -5.87 13.22
C ASP A 368 -1.56 -4.66 13.51
N MET A 369 -1.03 -3.45 13.42
CA MET A 369 -1.77 -2.22 13.76
C MET A 369 -2.12 -1.41 12.51
N TRP A 370 -3.35 -1.55 12.02
CA TRP A 370 -3.82 -0.82 10.82
C TRP A 370 -4.64 0.43 11.15
N TYR A 371 -5.16 0.55 12.37
CA TYR A 371 -6.06 1.64 12.73
C TYR A 371 -5.97 2.02 14.20
N SER A 372 -6.34 3.26 14.49
CA SER A 372 -6.52 3.75 15.86
C SER A 372 -7.39 4.99 15.87
N GLY A 373 -8.47 4.97 16.64
CA GLY A 373 -9.42 6.07 16.70
C GLY A 373 -10.08 6.32 15.35
N ARG A 374 -9.83 7.50 14.77
CA ARG A 374 -10.35 7.96 13.47
C ARG A 374 -9.38 7.73 12.31
N VAL A 375 -8.23 7.12 12.58
CA VAL A 375 -7.16 6.89 11.60
C VAL A 375 -7.11 5.43 11.20
N VAL A 376 -7.02 5.17 9.91
CA VAL A 376 -6.82 3.83 9.32
C VAL A 376 -5.78 3.89 8.20
N LEU A 377 -5.08 2.78 7.96
CA LEU A 377 -4.11 2.61 6.90
C LEU A 377 -4.68 1.69 5.80
N GLY A 378 -4.18 1.83 4.56
CA GLY A 378 -4.53 0.92 3.45
C GLY A 378 -3.46 0.83 2.36
N GLY A 379 -3.50 -0.26 1.59
CA GLY A 379 -2.48 -0.59 0.58
C GLY A 379 -1.10 -0.83 1.19
N ASP A 380 -0.05 -0.39 0.50
CA ASP A 380 1.35 -0.50 0.94
C ASP A 380 1.66 0.17 2.30
N ALA A 381 0.74 1.00 2.81
CA ALA A 381 0.83 1.52 4.18
C ALA A 381 0.60 0.40 5.23
N CYS A 382 -0.13 -0.66 4.90
CA CYS A 382 -0.44 -1.81 5.77
C CYS A 382 0.35 -3.08 5.44
N HIS A 383 0.42 -3.42 4.15
CA HIS A 383 0.93 -4.70 3.68
C HIS A 383 1.79 -4.47 2.45
N LYS A 384 3.11 -4.42 2.65
CA LYS A 384 4.04 -4.26 1.54
C LYS A 384 4.42 -5.63 0.99
N LEU A 385 3.98 -5.91 -0.23
CA LEU A 385 4.30 -7.16 -0.93
C LEU A 385 5.64 -7.05 -1.69
N VAL A 386 6.27 -8.20 -1.95
CA VAL A 386 7.37 -8.27 -2.92
C VAL A 386 6.76 -8.15 -4.33
N PRO A 387 7.27 -7.27 -5.22
CA PRO A 387 6.56 -6.96 -6.46
C PRO A 387 6.42 -8.13 -7.44
N GLY A 388 7.26 -9.17 -7.34
CA GLY A 388 7.30 -10.32 -8.25
C GLY A 388 5.98 -11.10 -8.43
N GLY A 389 5.03 -10.99 -7.48
CA GLY A 389 3.73 -11.66 -7.59
C GLY A 389 2.64 -10.85 -8.31
N GLY A 390 2.86 -9.57 -8.63
CA GLY A 390 1.83 -8.68 -9.21
C GLY A 390 0.62 -8.41 -8.30
N GLN A 391 0.67 -8.84 -7.02
CA GLN A 391 -0.48 -8.82 -6.10
C GLN A 391 -0.70 -7.48 -5.40
N GLY A 392 0.30 -6.59 -5.34
CA GLY A 392 0.22 -5.35 -4.56
C GLY A 392 -0.92 -4.43 -5.00
N ALA A 393 -1.06 -4.21 -6.30
CA ALA A 393 -2.15 -3.42 -6.84
C ALA A 393 -3.51 -4.04 -6.50
N LEU A 394 -3.67 -5.36 -6.70
CA LEU A 394 -4.91 -6.08 -6.36
C LEU A 394 -5.28 -5.93 -4.88
N GLN A 395 -4.34 -6.14 -3.95
CA GLN A 395 -4.60 -6.00 -2.52
C GLN A 395 -5.01 -4.56 -2.17
N ALA A 396 -4.39 -3.55 -2.79
CA ALA A 396 -4.78 -2.15 -2.63
C ALA A 396 -6.21 -1.86 -3.14
N MET A 397 -6.65 -2.49 -4.23
CA MET A 397 -8.03 -2.38 -4.73
C MET A 397 -9.02 -3.04 -3.77
N LEU A 398 -8.71 -4.26 -3.29
CA LEU A 398 -9.53 -5.00 -2.34
C LEU A 398 -9.72 -4.23 -1.03
N ASP A 399 -8.66 -3.60 -0.52
CA ASP A 399 -8.76 -2.74 0.66
C ASP A 399 -9.76 -1.60 0.45
N ALA A 400 -9.70 -0.91 -0.69
CA ALA A 400 -10.61 0.18 -0.99
C ALA A 400 -12.06 -0.31 -1.09
N CYS A 401 -12.27 -1.46 -1.74
CA CYS A 401 -13.58 -2.09 -1.90
C CYS A 401 -14.18 -2.54 -0.56
N SER A 402 -13.37 -3.04 0.38
CA SER A 402 -13.82 -3.42 1.73
C SER A 402 -14.06 -2.18 2.62
N LEU A 403 -13.15 -1.18 2.59
CA LEU A 403 -13.19 -0.05 3.52
C LEU A 403 -14.32 0.96 3.21
N ALA A 404 -14.52 1.30 1.94
CA ALA A 404 -15.50 2.32 1.51
C ALA A 404 -16.94 2.12 2.05
N PRO A 405 -17.58 0.94 1.90
CA PRO A 405 -18.93 0.68 2.41
C PRO A 405 -19.02 0.69 3.94
N LEU A 406 -17.99 0.21 4.63
CA LEU A 406 -17.95 0.13 6.09
C LEU A 406 -17.93 1.53 6.67
N ILE A 407 -17.14 2.41 6.05
CA ILE A 407 -17.14 3.84 6.35
C ILE A 407 -18.51 4.45 6.06
N GLN A 408 -19.11 4.19 4.89
CA GLN A 408 -20.44 4.73 4.56
C GLN A 408 -21.47 4.34 5.62
N HIS A 409 -21.52 3.06 5.98
CA HIS A 409 -22.41 2.53 6.99
C HIS A 409 -22.17 3.22 8.34
N ALA A 410 -20.92 3.34 8.79
CA ALA A 410 -20.60 4.05 10.04
C ALA A 410 -21.06 5.52 10.03
N LEU A 411 -20.88 6.23 8.91
CA LEU A 411 -21.33 7.61 8.76
C LEU A 411 -22.86 7.73 8.81
N ILE A 412 -23.59 6.83 8.11
CA ILE A 412 -25.05 6.80 8.10
C ILE A 412 -25.61 6.43 9.48
N THR A 413 -25.11 5.37 10.11
CA THR A 413 -25.62 4.89 11.41
C THR A 413 -25.32 5.89 12.52
N SER A 414 -24.16 6.54 12.47
CA SER A 414 -23.80 7.51 13.51
C SER A 414 -24.54 8.84 13.38
N GLY A 415 -24.92 9.28 12.17
CA GLY A 415 -25.67 10.52 11.95
C GLY A 415 -25.16 11.72 12.79
N ASP A 416 -26.09 12.49 13.36
CA ASP A 416 -25.80 13.63 14.25
C ASP A 416 -25.70 13.21 15.74
N THR A 417 -25.12 12.04 16.03
CA THR A 417 -24.89 11.58 17.41
C THR A 417 -23.68 12.28 18.06
N SER A 418 -23.45 12.01 19.35
CA SER A 418 -22.27 12.51 20.08
C SER A 418 -20.95 12.03 19.45
N GLY A 419 -19.87 12.78 19.66
CA GLY A 419 -18.54 12.39 19.16
C GLY A 419 -18.11 10.99 19.61
N ALA A 420 -18.36 10.64 20.87
CA ALA A 420 -18.10 9.30 21.38
C ALA A 420 -18.85 8.19 20.63
N GLU A 421 -20.12 8.42 20.25
CA GLU A 421 -20.90 7.42 19.50
C GLU A 421 -20.47 7.35 18.03
N GLN A 422 -20.18 8.49 17.41
CA GLN A 422 -19.59 8.52 16.07
C GLN A 422 -18.25 7.77 16.04
N LEU A 423 -17.37 8.03 17.01
CA LEU A 423 -16.09 7.34 17.15
C LEU A 423 -16.29 5.82 17.35
N ARG A 424 -17.32 5.42 18.10
CA ARG A 424 -17.66 4.00 18.30
C ARG A 424 -18.05 3.33 16.97
N HIS A 425 -18.95 3.93 16.19
CA HIS A 425 -19.33 3.39 14.87
C HIS A 425 -18.16 3.33 13.90
N ILE A 426 -17.32 4.37 13.88
CA ILE A 426 -16.09 4.38 13.09
C ILE A 426 -15.16 3.24 13.53
N THR A 427 -14.92 3.09 14.83
CA THR A 427 -14.06 2.02 15.36
C THR A 427 -14.56 0.63 14.96
N ILE A 428 -15.88 0.40 15.01
CA ILE A 428 -16.49 -0.86 14.56
C ILE A 428 -16.23 -1.10 13.07
N ALA A 429 -16.39 -0.08 12.21
CA ALA A 429 -16.10 -0.20 10.79
C ALA A 429 -14.62 -0.52 10.51
N LEU A 430 -13.70 0.15 11.22
CA LEU A 430 -12.26 -0.08 11.06
C LEU A 430 -11.84 -1.46 11.58
N GLU A 431 -12.46 -1.94 12.65
CA GLU A 431 -12.26 -3.30 13.16
C GLU A 431 -12.79 -4.36 12.19
N SER A 432 -13.96 -4.14 11.57
CA SER A 432 -14.50 -5.03 10.54
C SER A 432 -13.58 -5.11 9.33
N TYR A 433 -13.09 -3.97 8.84
CA TYR A 433 -12.11 -3.90 7.75
C TYR A 433 -10.84 -4.69 8.10
N TYR A 434 -10.30 -4.50 9.31
CA TYR A 434 -9.13 -5.24 9.77
C TYR A 434 -9.39 -6.75 9.80
N ARG A 435 -10.52 -7.20 10.36
CA ARG A 435 -10.85 -8.63 10.43
C ARG A 435 -11.02 -9.27 9.04
N GLU A 436 -11.60 -8.54 8.09
CA GLU A 436 -11.78 -9.01 6.72
C GLU A 436 -10.45 -9.11 5.96
N ARG A 437 -9.57 -8.10 6.11
CA ARG A 437 -8.43 -7.92 5.22
C ARG A 437 -7.10 -8.36 5.79
N HIS A 438 -6.90 -8.31 7.10
CA HIS A 438 -5.59 -8.50 7.72
C HIS A 438 -4.97 -9.86 7.38
N GLU A 439 -5.71 -10.96 7.60
CA GLU A 439 -5.18 -12.31 7.35
C GLU A 439 -4.92 -12.58 5.87
N ILE A 440 -5.81 -12.11 4.99
CA ILE A 440 -5.68 -12.26 3.53
C ILE A 440 -4.44 -11.49 3.04
N ALA A 441 -4.29 -10.24 3.47
CA ALA A 441 -3.17 -9.41 3.09
C ALA A 441 -1.84 -9.94 3.65
N ARG A 442 -1.82 -10.40 4.91
CA ARG A 442 -0.66 -11.06 5.52
C ARG A 442 -0.23 -12.29 4.72
N THR A 443 -1.19 -13.15 4.37
CA THR A 443 -0.95 -14.34 3.54
C THR A 443 -0.42 -13.96 2.17
N ALA A 444 -0.92 -12.87 1.56
CA ALA A 444 -0.41 -12.39 0.29
C ALA A 444 1.03 -11.84 0.39
N VAL A 445 1.37 -11.15 1.50
CA VAL A 445 2.74 -10.70 1.79
C VAL A 445 3.67 -11.91 1.91
N GLU A 446 3.32 -12.89 2.73
CA GLU A 446 4.09 -14.13 2.94
C GLU A 446 4.22 -14.94 1.64
N GLY A 447 3.14 -15.10 0.88
CA GLY A 447 3.13 -15.80 -0.40
C GLY A 447 4.00 -15.13 -1.47
N SER A 448 3.98 -13.80 -1.58
CA SER A 448 4.83 -13.06 -2.53
C SER A 448 6.33 -13.24 -2.26
N ALA A 449 6.62 -13.37 -0.97
CA ALA A 449 7.93 -13.58 -0.41
C ALA A 449 8.46 -15.00 -0.67
N ASP A 450 7.63 -16.00 -0.38
CA ASP A 450 7.95 -17.41 -0.64
C ASP A 450 8.07 -17.70 -2.13
N LEU A 451 7.21 -17.09 -2.97
CA LEU A 451 7.32 -17.15 -4.42
C LEU A 451 8.67 -16.63 -4.90
N SER A 452 9.05 -15.42 -4.44
CA SER A 452 10.33 -14.82 -4.82
C SER A 452 11.51 -15.70 -4.41
N ARG A 453 11.44 -16.32 -3.23
CA ARG A 453 12.45 -17.26 -2.73
C ARG A 453 12.48 -18.56 -3.55
N LEU A 454 11.32 -19.12 -3.89
CA LEU A 454 11.21 -20.34 -4.70
C LEU A 454 11.78 -20.13 -6.11
N MET A 455 11.46 -19.00 -6.73
CA MET A 455 11.98 -18.66 -8.05
C MET A 455 13.50 -18.51 -8.03
N ALA A 456 14.04 -17.81 -7.02
CA ALA A 456 15.47 -17.57 -6.89
C ALA A 456 16.29 -18.81 -6.46
N LEU A 457 15.76 -19.66 -5.55
CA LEU A 457 16.55 -20.72 -4.93
C LEU A 457 16.20 -22.13 -5.38
N HIS A 458 14.95 -22.40 -5.76
CA HIS A 458 14.48 -23.78 -5.94
C HIS A 458 14.21 -24.09 -7.41
N PHE A 459 13.39 -23.28 -8.07
CA PHE A 459 13.09 -23.46 -9.50
C PHE A 459 14.32 -23.28 -10.38
N ALA A 460 15.31 -22.50 -9.93
CA ALA A 460 16.60 -22.46 -10.58
C ALA A 460 17.24 -23.87 -10.71
N HIS A 461 17.15 -24.72 -9.68
CA HIS A 461 17.86 -26.00 -9.62
C HIS A 461 16.98 -27.23 -9.87
N GLU A 462 15.67 -27.14 -9.67
CA GLU A 462 14.72 -28.25 -9.82
C GLU A 462 13.63 -27.93 -10.86
N PRO A 463 13.82 -28.32 -12.13
CA PRO A 463 12.89 -27.98 -13.20
C PRO A 463 11.54 -28.69 -13.08
N ALA A 464 11.50 -29.85 -12.42
CA ALA A 464 10.28 -30.63 -12.24
C ALA A 464 9.26 -29.93 -11.33
N SER A 465 9.69 -29.02 -10.45
CA SER A 465 8.78 -28.25 -9.60
C SER A 465 8.13 -27.06 -10.31
N LEU A 466 8.55 -26.73 -11.54
CA LEU A 466 7.84 -25.76 -12.40
C LEU A 466 6.58 -26.32 -13.07
N THR A 467 6.31 -27.63 -12.96
CA THR A 467 5.11 -28.25 -13.55
C THR A 467 3.82 -27.57 -13.06
N TYR A 468 3.82 -27.05 -11.83
CA TYR A 468 2.70 -26.28 -11.26
C TYR A 468 2.46 -24.93 -11.96
N LEU A 469 3.51 -24.31 -12.49
CA LEU A 469 3.38 -23.05 -13.26
C LEU A 469 2.92 -23.31 -14.70
N GLN A 470 3.03 -24.54 -15.22
CA GLN A 470 2.64 -24.86 -16.59
C GLN A 470 1.13 -25.12 -16.76
N ASP A 471 0.41 -25.37 -15.66
CA ASP A 471 -1.05 -25.53 -15.69
C ASP A 471 -1.74 -24.22 -15.28
N PRO A 472 -2.27 -23.43 -16.23
CA PRO A 472 -3.01 -22.20 -15.91
C PRO A 472 -4.28 -22.49 -15.09
N ASN A 473 -4.71 -23.75 -14.98
CA ASN A 473 -5.84 -24.19 -14.18
C ASN A 473 -5.48 -24.62 -12.76
N GLN A 474 -4.20 -24.52 -12.36
CA GLN A 474 -3.72 -24.71 -10.98
C GLN A 474 -3.25 -23.38 -10.39
N PRO A 475 -4.15 -22.60 -9.80
CA PRO A 475 -3.82 -21.24 -9.38
C PRO A 475 -3.11 -21.17 -8.01
N LEU A 476 -2.93 -22.33 -7.35
CA LEU A 476 -2.18 -22.47 -6.11
C LEU A 476 -0.86 -23.17 -6.37
N MET A 477 0.22 -22.51 -6.00
CA MET A 477 1.41 -23.24 -5.58
C MET A 477 1.35 -23.40 -4.07
N ILE A 478 1.68 -24.58 -3.54
CA ILE A 478 1.92 -24.72 -2.10
C ILE A 478 3.41 -24.52 -1.87
N SER A 479 3.77 -23.54 -1.06
CA SER A 479 5.16 -23.30 -0.68
C SER A 479 5.72 -24.51 0.09
N PRO A 480 7.06 -24.68 0.19
CA PRO A 480 7.66 -25.68 1.05
C PRO A 480 7.30 -25.54 2.53
N SER A 481 6.86 -24.35 2.96
CA SER A 481 6.33 -24.08 4.30
C SER A 481 4.84 -24.47 4.46
N GLY A 482 4.23 -25.04 3.42
CA GLY A 482 2.85 -25.49 3.40
C GLY A 482 1.83 -24.36 3.14
N GLN A 483 2.28 -23.17 2.75
CA GLN A 483 1.41 -22.02 2.53
C GLN A 483 0.91 -21.91 1.09
N PRO A 484 -0.36 -21.53 0.87
CA PRO A 484 -0.87 -21.20 -0.45
C PRO A 484 -0.17 -19.95 -1.03
N ILE A 485 0.53 -20.11 -2.15
CA ILE A 485 1.07 -19.05 -2.99
C ILE A 485 0.11 -18.83 -4.15
N LEU A 486 -0.50 -17.65 -4.19
CA LEU A 486 -1.34 -17.19 -5.30
C LEU A 486 -0.48 -16.72 -6.47
N PHE A 487 -0.59 -17.36 -7.63
CA PHE A 487 0.08 -16.88 -8.84
C PHE A 487 -0.96 -16.38 -9.84
N MET A 488 -1.19 -15.06 -9.85
CA MET A 488 -2.04 -14.32 -10.81
C MET A 488 -3.53 -14.76 -10.93
N ALA A 489 -3.95 -15.84 -10.27
CA ALA A 489 -5.33 -16.26 -10.03
C ALA A 489 -5.41 -17.12 -8.75
N PRO A 490 -6.52 -17.11 -7.98
CA PRO A 490 -6.75 -17.98 -6.83
C PRO A 490 -7.33 -19.34 -7.20
N PRO A 491 -7.10 -20.39 -6.38
CA PRO A 491 -7.37 -21.78 -6.70
C PRO A 491 -8.70 -22.22 -6.14
N ASN A 492 -9.50 -22.91 -6.96
CA ASN A 492 -10.56 -23.83 -6.51
C ASN A 492 -11.32 -23.39 -5.25
N ILE A 493 -11.58 -22.09 -5.13
CA ILE A 493 -12.82 -21.63 -4.52
C ILE A 493 -13.79 -21.91 -5.66
N ASP A 494 -14.69 -22.87 -5.47
CA ASP A 494 -15.94 -22.84 -6.21
C ASP A 494 -16.46 -21.42 -6.02
N LEU A 495 -16.28 -20.58 -7.04
CA LEU A 495 -16.86 -19.25 -7.12
C LEU A 495 -18.35 -19.44 -7.42
N GLU A 496 -19.06 -20.14 -6.53
CA GLU A 496 -20.30 -19.53 -6.09
C GLU A 496 -19.87 -18.16 -5.58
N PHE A 497 -20.49 -17.11 -6.10
CA PHE A 497 -20.09 -15.72 -5.96
C PHE A 497 -20.00 -15.20 -4.49
N ASP A 498 -20.05 -16.08 -3.50
CA ASP A 498 -20.12 -15.85 -2.06
C ASP A 498 -18.79 -15.43 -1.40
N PHE A 499 -17.65 -15.46 -2.11
CA PHE A 499 -16.35 -14.97 -1.58
C PHE A 499 -15.95 -13.58 -2.08
N PHE A 500 -16.62 -13.05 -3.12
CA PHE A 500 -16.85 -11.61 -3.09
C PHE A 500 -17.70 -11.38 -1.84
N PRO A 501 -17.47 -10.34 -1.02
CA PRO A 501 -18.43 -10.09 0.03
C PRO A 501 -19.80 -10.07 -0.63
N ALA A 502 -20.72 -10.94 -0.24
CA ALA A 502 -22.03 -11.06 -0.89
C ALA A 502 -22.76 -9.70 -0.99
N TRP A 503 -22.32 -8.71 -0.20
CA TRP A 503 -22.72 -7.32 -0.30
C TRP A 503 -22.18 -6.56 -1.54
N LEU A 504 -20.98 -6.83 -2.09
CA LEU A 504 -20.43 -6.15 -3.27
C LEU A 504 -21.18 -6.54 -4.55
N GLN A 505 -21.64 -7.78 -4.63
CA GLN A 505 -22.50 -8.26 -5.72
C GLN A 505 -23.92 -7.69 -5.60
N ARG A 506 -24.49 -7.70 -4.39
CA ARG A 506 -25.74 -6.96 -4.07
C ARG A 506 -25.62 -5.46 -4.34
N TYR A 507 -24.42 -4.88 -4.21
CA TYR A 507 -24.14 -3.47 -4.47
C TYR A 507 -24.04 -3.19 -5.97
N ALA A 508 -23.45 -4.09 -6.76
CA ALA A 508 -23.47 -4.01 -8.22
C ALA A 508 -24.91 -4.15 -8.78
N GLU A 509 -25.70 -5.08 -8.23
CA GLU A 509 -27.12 -5.26 -8.56
C GLU A 509 -27.99 -4.08 -8.09
N GLY A 510 -27.65 -3.47 -6.95
CA GLY A 510 -28.33 -2.29 -6.39
C GLY A 510 -28.07 -0.99 -7.17
N MET A 511 -26.98 -0.90 -7.94
CA MET A 511 -26.72 0.25 -8.82
C MET A 511 -27.68 0.29 -10.02
N ASP A 512 -28.06 -0.86 -10.57
CA ASP A 512 -29.06 -0.95 -11.63
C ASP A 512 -30.47 -0.63 -11.12
N GLN A 513 -30.79 -1.00 -9.88
CA GLN A 513 -32.04 -0.61 -9.22
C GLN A 513 -32.09 0.91 -8.93
N PHE A 514 -31.01 1.53 -8.44
CA PHE A 514 -30.99 2.98 -8.22
C PHE A 514 -31.01 3.81 -9.52
N ALA A 515 -30.45 3.28 -10.62
CA ALA A 515 -30.55 3.89 -11.95
C ALA A 515 -31.97 3.76 -12.53
N ALA A 516 -32.68 2.68 -12.22
CA ALA A 516 -34.08 2.47 -12.62
C ALA A 516 -35.08 3.27 -11.75
N GLU A 517 -34.82 3.40 -10.45
CA GLU A 517 -35.71 4.07 -9.48
C GLU A 517 -35.57 5.62 -9.50
N GLY A 518 -34.53 6.15 -10.14
CA GLY A 518 -34.37 7.58 -10.43
C GLY A 518 -35.36 8.15 -11.46
N HIS A 519 -36.17 7.30 -12.10
CA HIS A 519 -37.21 7.68 -13.05
C HIS A 519 -38.57 7.06 -12.68
N GLY A 520 -39.03 7.26 -11.45
CA GLY A 520 -40.34 6.74 -11.04
C GLY A 520 -40.88 7.34 -9.74
N ALA A 521 -41.04 8.67 -9.66
CA ALA A 521 -41.84 9.26 -8.60
C ALA A 521 -43.34 8.97 -8.85
N GLY A 522 -43.89 7.99 -8.14
CA GLY A 522 -45.32 7.70 -8.08
C GLY A 522 -45.58 6.57 -7.09
N GLY A 523 -46.04 6.93 -5.88
CA GLY A 523 -46.00 6.07 -4.71
C GLY A 523 -46.99 4.91 -4.67
N GLU A 524 -46.81 4.06 -3.67
CA GLU A 524 -47.88 3.50 -2.84
C GLU A 524 -47.27 2.82 -1.60
N GLU A 525 -48.01 2.91 -0.50
CA GLU A 525 -47.71 2.35 0.83
C GLU A 525 -47.79 0.81 0.80
N HIS A 526 -46.91 0.09 1.54
CA HIS A 526 -47.34 -1.08 2.32
C HIS A 526 -46.34 -1.54 3.41
N SER A 527 -46.88 -1.51 4.63
CA SER A 527 -46.70 -2.35 5.84
C SER A 527 -45.51 -3.31 6.02
N ASP A 528 -44.83 -3.12 7.16
CA ASP A 528 -44.46 -4.08 8.22
C ASP A 528 -44.50 -5.59 7.88
N ASP A 529 -43.33 -6.23 7.86
CA ASP A 529 -42.93 -7.27 8.83
C ASP A 529 -41.58 -7.91 8.44
N GLU A 530 -40.86 -8.38 9.46
CA GLU A 530 -39.70 -9.30 9.46
C GLU A 530 -38.29 -8.72 9.77
N GLU A 531 -37.90 -8.96 11.03
CA GLU A 531 -36.57 -8.91 11.62
C GLU A 531 -35.63 -10.04 11.12
N PRO A 532 -34.30 -9.93 11.33
CA PRO A 532 -33.27 -10.59 10.52
C PRO A 532 -32.73 -11.90 11.12
N PHE A 533 -32.38 -12.86 10.24
CA PHE A 533 -31.64 -14.06 10.62
C PHE A 533 -30.12 -13.88 10.41
N LEU A 534 -29.39 -13.92 11.53
CA LEU A 534 -27.97 -14.24 11.66
C LEU A 534 -27.80 -15.75 11.74
N HIS A 535 -26.92 -16.33 10.91
CA HIS A 535 -26.06 -17.45 11.28
C HIS A 535 -24.83 -17.53 10.39
#